data_AF-A0A2A4VWR1-F1
#
_entry.id   AF-A0A2A4VWR1-F1
#
_cell.length_a   1.000
_cell.length_b   1.000
_cell.length_c   1.000
_cell.angle_alpha   90.00
_cell.angle_beta   90.00
_cell.angle_gamma   90.00
#
_symmetry.space_group_name_H-M   'P 1'
#
loop_
_entity.id
_entity.type
_entity.pdbx_description
1 polymer ?
#
loop_
_entity_poly.entity_id
_entity_poly.type
_entity_poly.pdbx_seq_one_letter_code
_entity_poly.pdbx_strand_id
1 'polypeptide(L)' 'MLMASNMLQPVDDRAAELYGRIDAKERMAEYLQDLCPSVLGLNVTTEQCVKFEKSCGINFLEIAEVIMARQDELDE' A
#
# COMPACT_ATOMS: atom_id res chain seq x y z
N MET A 1 -6.33 -11.24 24.95
CA MET A 1 -5.34 -11.05 23.87
C MET A 1 -6.06 -10.44 22.70
N LEU A 2 -5.85 -9.15 22.45
CA LEU A 2 -6.46 -8.46 21.31
C LEU A 2 -5.77 -8.98 20.03
N MET A 3 -6.43 -9.91 19.33
CA MET A 3 -6.07 -10.22 17.95
C MET A 3 -6.51 -9.03 17.09
N ALA A 4 -5.72 -7.96 17.10
CA ALA A 4 -5.80 -6.96 16.06
C ALA A 4 -5.46 -7.68 14.77
N SER A 5 -6.47 -7.97 13.95
CA SER A 5 -6.27 -8.44 12.58
C SER A 5 -5.35 -7.43 11.92
N ASN A 6 -4.09 -7.80 11.71
CA ASN A 6 -3.04 -6.87 11.35
C ASN A 6 -3.21 -6.57 9.86
N MET A 7 -4.20 -5.72 9.53
CA MET A 7 -4.57 -5.36 8.15
C MET A 7 -3.39 -4.79 7.35
N LEU A 8 -2.32 -4.39 8.05
CA LEU A 8 -1.08 -3.87 7.48
C LEU A 8 0.01 -4.94 7.29
N GLN A 9 -0.13 -6.14 7.86
CA GLN A 9 0.87 -7.19 7.68
C GLN A 9 1.07 -7.61 6.21
N PRO A 10 0.02 -7.70 5.37
CA PRO A 10 0.19 -7.92 3.94
C PRO A 10 0.94 -6.78 3.22
N VAL A 11 0.83 -5.55 3.73
CA VAL A 11 1.55 -4.38 3.21
C VAL A 11 3.04 -4.50 3.53
N ASP A 12 3.37 -4.91 4.75
CA ASP A 12 4.76 -5.13 5.19
C ASP A 12 5.41 -6.30 4.43
N ASP A 13 4.70 -7.43 4.30
CA ASP A 13 5.17 -8.61 3.55
C ASP A 13 5.45 -8.23 2.08
N ARG A 14 4.56 -7.45 1.48
CA ARG A 14 4.71 -7.01 0.08
C ARG A 14 5.86 -6.02 -0.10
N ALA A 15 6.09 -5.13 0.85
CA ALA A 15 7.22 -4.21 0.82
C ALA A 15 8.56 -4.97 0.86
N ALA A 16 8.66 -5.98 1.72
CA ALA A 16 9.83 -6.86 1.79
C ALA A 16 10.06 -7.66 0.49
N GLU A 17 9.00 -8.15 -0.16
CA GLU A 17 9.12 -8.82 -1.47
C GLU A 17 9.61 -7.90 -2.59
N LEU A 18 9.25 -6.61 -2.53
CA LEU A 18 9.60 -5.63 -3.55
C LEU A 18 10.95 -4.96 -3.28
N TYR A 19 11.54 -5.18 -2.11
CA TYR A 19 12.80 -4.59 -1.70
C TYR A 19 13.94 -4.86 -2.70
N GLY A 20 14.72 -3.81 -2.99
CA GLY A 20 15.84 -3.86 -3.96
C GLY A 20 15.43 -3.88 -5.44
N ARG A 21 14.14 -3.84 -5.78
CA ARG A 21 13.69 -3.69 -7.17
C ARG A 21 13.66 -2.21 -7.60
N ILE A 22 13.99 -1.97 -8.87
CA ILE A 22 13.95 -0.62 -9.47
C ILE A 22 12.50 -0.10 -9.56
N ASP A 23 11.53 -0.99 -9.74
CA ASP A 23 10.10 -0.70 -9.87
C ASP A 23 9.31 -0.88 -8.56
N ALA A 24 9.98 -1.00 -7.42
CA ALA A 24 9.36 -1.34 -6.14
C ALA A 24 8.23 -0.37 -5.75
N LYS A 25 8.46 0.93 -5.96
CA LYS A 25 7.51 1.99 -5.63
C LYS A 25 6.23 1.89 -6.45
N GLU A 26 6.35 1.73 -7.77
CA GLU A 26 5.19 1.60 -8.66
C GLU A 26 4.39 0.34 -8.32
N ARG A 27 5.07 -0.79 -8.09
CA ARG A 27 4.43 -2.07 -7.73
C ARG A 27 3.74 -2.02 -6.37
N MET A 28 4.27 -1.25 -5.44
CA MET A 28 3.67 -1.07 -4.13
C MET A 28 2.43 -0.16 -4.20
N ALA A 29 2.49 0.90 -5.02
CA ALA A 29 1.33 1.77 -5.25
C ALA A 29 0.16 1.01 -5.90
N GLU A 30 0.43 0.16 -6.90
CA GLU A 30 -0.57 -0.73 -7.50
C GLU A 30 -1.21 -1.65 -6.45
N TYR A 31 -0.39 -2.25 -5.58
CA TYR A 31 -0.87 -3.13 -4.52
C TYR A 31 -1.77 -2.39 -3.51
N LEU A 32 -1.40 -1.16 -3.14
CA LEU A 32 -2.21 -0.33 -2.25
C LEU A 32 -3.54 0.09 -2.89
N GLN A 33 -3.54 0.35 -4.20
CA GLN A 33 -4.78 0.63 -4.96
C GLN A 33 -5.74 -0.57 -4.93
N ASP A 34 -5.21 -1.79 -5.06
CA ASP A 34 -6.01 -3.03 -4.99
C ASP A 34 -6.52 -3.33 -3.58
N LEU A 35 -5.74 -2.98 -2.54
CA LEU A 35 -6.15 -3.13 -1.15
C LEU A 35 -7.17 -2.08 -0.72
N CYS A 36 -7.15 -0.87 -1.30
CA CYS A 36 -7.94 0.28 -0.86
C CYS A 36 -9.45 -0.03 -0.66
N PRO A 37 -10.15 -0.73 -1.59
CA PRO A 37 -11.54 -1.13 -1.36
C PRO A 37 -11.73 -2.00 -0.11
N SER A 38 -10.81 -2.93 0.10
CA SER A 38 -10.81 -3.91 1.19
C SER A 38 -10.50 -3.25 2.54
N VAL A 39 -9.51 -2.34 2.55
CA VAL A 39 -9.01 -1.66 3.75
C VAL A 39 -9.94 -0.53 4.19
N LEU A 40 -10.55 0.20 3.25
CA LEU A 40 -11.53 1.24 3.56
C LEU A 40 -12.95 0.71 3.77
N GLY A 41 -13.18 -0.60 3.60
CA GLY A 41 -14.52 -1.20 3.67
C GLY A 41 -15.49 -0.63 2.61
N LEU A 42 -14.95 -0.12 1.52
CA LEU A 42 -15.70 0.51 0.45
C LEU A 42 -15.94 -0.52 -0.65
N ASN A 43 -17.21 -0.75 -0.99
CA ASN A 43 -17.61 -1.67 -2.05
C ASN A 43 -17.44 -0.99 -3.43
N VAL A 44 -16.22 -0.56 -3.74
CA VAL A 44 -15.83 0.15 -4.96
C VAL A 44 -14.81 -0.69 -5.73
N THR A 45 -14.85 -0.63 -7.06
CA THR A 45 -13.86 -1.36 -7.89
C THR A 45 -12.50 -0.68 -7.84
N THR A 46 -11.41 -1.38 -8.19
CA THR A 46 -10.07 -0.79 -8.31
C THR A 46 -10.06 0.45 -9.22
N GLU A 47 -10.77 0.40 -10.36
CA GLU A 47 -10.91 1.55 -11.26
C GLU A 47 -11.59 2.77 -10.60
N GLN A 48 -12.56 2.52 -9.71
CA GLN A 48 -13.20 3.58 -8.96
C GLN A 48 -12.25 4.13 -7.89
N CYS A 49 -11.48 3.28 -7.20
CA CYS A 49 -10.45 3.74 -6.27
C CYS A 49 -9.44 4.68 -6.94
N VAL A 50 -8.94 4.33 -8.12
CA VAL A 50 -8.00 5.19 -8.87
C VAL A 50 -8.66 6.51 -9.30
N LYS A 51 -9.94 6.49 -9.71
CA LYS A 51 -10.68 7.72 -10.02
C LYS A 51 -10.96 8.60 -8.80
N PHE A 52 -11.19 7.98 -7.65
CA PHE A 52 -11.45 8.68 -6.39
C PHE A 52 -10.18 9.08 -5.64
N GLU A 53 -9.02 8.50 -5.94
CA GLU A 53 -7.73 8.84 -5.34
C GLU A 53 -7.52 10.36 -5.28
N LYS A 54 -7.72 11.06 -6.40
CA LYS A 54 -7.65 12.53 -6.48
C LYS A 54 -8.77 13.25 -5.73
N SER A 55 -9.95 12.66 -5.63
CA SER A 55 -11.11 13.23 -4.92
C SER A 55 -10.99 13.07 -3.41
N CYS A 56 -10.30 12.02 -2.97
CA CYS A 56 -10.01 11.70 -1.58
C CYS A 56 -8.70 12.33 -1.08
N GLY A 57 -7.93 12.97 -1.98
CA GLY A 57 -6.63 13.56 -1.65
C GLY A 57 -5.57 12.53 -1.26
N ILE A 58 -5.71 11.29 -1.72
CA ILE A 58 -4.76 10.21 -1.48
C ILE A 58 -3.80 10.16 -2.66
N ASN A 59 -2.52 9.87 -2.42
CA ASN A 59 -1.53 9.59 -3.46
C ASN A 59 -0.82 8.27 -3.10
N PHE A 60 -1.15 7.18 -3.78
CA PHE A 60 -0.60 5.86 -3.46
C PHE A 60 0.90 5.76 -3.75
N LEU A 61 1.44 6.58 -4.65
CA LEU A 61 2.89 6.63 -4.89
C LEU A 61 3.63 7.26 -3.71
N GLU A 62 3.08 8.31 -3.10
CA GLU A 62 3.67 8.91 -1.90
C GLU A 62 3.60 7.96 -0.70
N ILE A 63 2.48 7.25 -0.54
CA ILE A 63 2.34 6.24 0.52
C ILE A 63 3.32 5.08 0.29
N ALA A 64 3.45 4.61 -0.96
CA ALA A 64 4.43 3.59 -1.33
C ALA A 64 5.86 4.04 -1.02
N GLU A 65 6.22 5.29 -1.32
CA GLU A 65 7.54 5.84 -1.03
C GLU A 65 7.85 5.83 0.47
N VAL A 66 6.89 6.22 1.32
CA VAL A 66 7.05 6.17 2.78
C VAL A 66 7.22 4.73 3.28
N ILE A 67 6.47 3.77 2.72
CA ILE A 67 6.57 2.37 3.12
C ILE A 67 7.91 1.78 2.73
N MET A 68 8.39 2.05 1.50
CA MET A 68 9.68 1.55 1.03
C MET A 68 10.84 2.19 1.81
N ALA A 69 10.79 3.49 2.09
CA ALA A 69 11.81 4.16 2.90
C ALA A 69 11.90 3.58 4.33
N ARG A 70 10.75 3.22 4.92
CA ARG A 70 10.72 2.53 6.21
C ARG A 70 11.30 1.12 6.13
N GLN A 71 11.16 0.43 4.98
CA GLN A 71 11.79 -0.87 4.77
C GLN A 71 13.32 -0.73 4.67
N ASP A 72 13.83 0.31 3.99
CA ASP A 72 15.27 0.62 3.96
C ASP A 72 15.84 0.80 5.38
N GLU A 73 15.12 1.50 6.28
CA GLU A 73 15.51 1.70 7.69
C GLU A 73 15.48 0.42 8.55
N LEU A 74 14.73 -0.61 8.15
CA LEU A 74 14.61 -1.87 8.91
C LEU A 74 15.71 -2.88 8.54
N ASP A 75 16.34 -2.72 7.37
CA ASP A 75 17.43 -3.56 6.88
C ASP A 75 18.84 -2.97 7.20
N GLU A 76 18.93 -1.78 7.80
CA GLU A 76 20.15 -1.18 8.41
C GLU A 76 20.37 -1.60 9.88
#